data_AF-A0A1U8L3Z9-F1
#
_entry.id   AF-A0A1U8L3Z9-F1
#
_cell.length_a   1.000
_cell.length_b   1.000
_cell.length_c   1.000
_cell.angle_alpha   90.00
_cell.angle_beta   90.00
_cell.angle_gamma   90.00
#
_symmetry.space_group_name_H-M   'P 1'
#
loop_
_entity.id
_entity.type
_entity.pdbx_description
1 polymer ?
#
loop_
_entity_poly.entity_id
_entity_poly.type
_entity_poly.pdbx_seq_one_letter_code
_entity_poly.pdbx_strand_id
1 'polypeptide(L)'
;MNDICSPMVILLENEADAFWCFERAMRRLRENFRCSTTSIGVQSQLGTLSQVIKTVDPQLHKHLEDLDGGEYLFAFRMLMVLFRREFSFLDALYLWEVMWAMEYNPNIFWSYEQPDGASDSNYGQLNQKMLKQYGKFQRKNLETGYADKNNALAVFLVASVLETKNKQILKEAKGLDDVVSILGDITGNLDAKKACQEALKLQNKYLKKAKRP
;
A
#
# COMPACT_ATOMS: atom_id res chain seq x y z
N MET A 1 11.12 11.42 5.35
CA MET A 1 11.25 11.44 3.87
C MET A 1 12.59 10.89 3.38
N ASN A 2 13.65 10.89 4.19
CA ASN A 2 14.98 10.36 3.81
C ASN A 2 14.96 8.92 3.28
N ASP A 3 14.10 8.06 3.85
CA ASP A 3 13.90 6.69 3.37
C ASP A 3 13.52 6.63 1.87
N ILE A 4 12.80 7.65 1.36
CA ILE A 4 12.38 7.75 -0.04
C ILE A 4 13.44 8.47 -0.90
N CYS A 5 14.12 9.47 -0.34
CA CYS A 5 15.14 10.24 -1.04
C CYS A 5 16.42 9.43 -1.28
N SER A 6 16.86 8.66 -0.29
CA SER A 6 18.14 7.95 -0.32
C SER A 6 18.32 7.06 -1.56
N PRO A 7 17.34 6.23 -1.97
CA PRO A 7 17.50 5.43 -3.18
C PRO A 7 17.63 6.25 -4.46
N MET A 8 16.97 7.41 -4.56
CA MET A 8 17.08 8.29 -5.74
C MET A 8 18.49 8.85 -5.88
N VAL A 9 19.07 9.32 -4.77
CA VAL A 9 20.43 9.87 -4.72
C VAL A 9 21.49 8.78 -4.96
N ILE A 10 21.23 7.55 -4.52
CA ILE A 10 22.16 6.42 -4.75
C ILE A 10 22.14 5.96 -6.21
N LEU A 11 20.97 5.98 -6.87
CA LEU A 11 20.82 5.48 -8.23
C LEU A 11 21.19 6.50 -9.32
N LEU A 12 20.98 7.79 -9.04
CA LEU A 12 21.13 8.85 -10.04
C LEU A 12 22.37 9.68 -9.73
N GLU A 13 23.34 9.65 -10.65
CA GLU A 13 24.60 10.40 -10.51
C GLU A 13 24.39 11.92 -10.55
N ASN A 14 23.36 12.38 -11.29
CA ASN A 14 23.02 13.79 -11.42
C ASN A 14 22.04 14.21 -10.33
N GLU A 15 22.42 15.20 -9.52
CA GLU A 15 21.60 15.73 -8.43
C GLU A 15 20.26 16.30 -8.92
N ALA A 16 20.21 16.95 -10.08
CA ALA A 16 18.98 17.48 -10.64
C ALA A 16 18.01 16.36 -11.04
N ASP A 17 18.51 15.28 -11.63
CA ASP A 17 17.68 14.11 -11.95
C ASP A 17 17.18 13.43 -10.66
N ALA A 18 18.06 13.26 -9.67
CA ALA A 18 17.70 12.73 -8.35
C ALA A 18 16.60 13.56 -7.68
N PHE A 19 16.72 14.90 -7.73
CA PHE A 19 15.72 15.82 -7.22
C PHE A 19 14.37 15.65 -7.91
N TRP A 20 14.31 15.65 -9.24
CA TRP A 20 13.04 15.54 -9.97
C TRP A 20 12.38 14.16 -9.81
N CYS A 21 13.17 13.09 -9.73
CA CYS A 21 12.65 11.76 -9.40
C CYS A 21 12.09 11.71 -7.97
N PHE A 22 12.81 12.27 -7.00
CA PHE A 22 12.35 12.36 -5.61
C PHE A 22 11.10 13.23 -5.46
N GLU A 23 11.05 14.39 -6.10
CA GLU A 23 9.88 15.29 -6.09
C GLU A 23 8.64 14.56 -6.59
N ARG A 24 8.75 13.86 -7.73
CA ARG A 24 7.64 13.07 -8.29
C ARG A 24 7.23 11.91 -7.39
N ALA A 25 8.17 11.24 -6.73
CA ALA A 25 7.87 10.20 -5.74
C ALA A 25 7.13 10.80 -4.52
N MET A 26 7.52 12.00 -4.07
CA MET A 26 6.85 12.69 -2.98
C MET A 26 5.45 13.18 -3.36
N ARG A 27 5.20 13.57 -4.61
CA ARG A 27 3.83 13.86 -5.08
C ARG A 27 2.91 12.65 -4.99
N ARG A 28 3.42 11.46 -5.35
CA ARG A 28 2.70 10.18 -5.17
C ARG A 28 2.37 9.90 -3.71
N LEU A 29 3.34 10.12 -2.83
CA LEU A 29 3.23 9.81 -1.40
C LEU A 29 2.69 10.98 -0.56
N ARG A 30 2.25 12.05 -1.20
CA ARG A 30 1.86 13.30 -0.54
C ARG A 30 0.82 13.07 0.55
N GLU A 31 -0.19 12.27 0.26
CA GLU A 31 -1.25 11.96 1.23
C GLU A 31 -0.70 11.26 2.48
N ASN A 32 0.32 10.39 2.36
CA ASN A 32 0.93 9.71 3.51
C ASN A 32 1.56 10.70 4.52
N PHE A 33 2.03 11.85 4.04
CA PHE A 33 2.71 12.87 4.85
C PHE A 33 1.79 14.03 5.24
N ARG A 34 0.51 14.02 4.85
CA ARG A 34 -0.45 14.99 5.35
C ARG A 34 -0.69 14.74 6.83
N CYS A 35 -0.50 15.78 7.62
CA CYS A 35 -0.80 15.79 9.04
C CYS A 35 -1.83 16.89 9.28
N SER A 36 -3.04 16.51 9.65
CA SER A 36 -4.06 17.43 10.13
C SER A 36 -4.14 17.35 11.65
N THR A 37 -4.77 18.33 12.30
CA THR A 37 -5.10 18.29 13.73
C THR A 37 -5.99 17.10 14.12
N THR A 38 -6.64 16.46 13.13
CA THR A 38 -7.63 15.40 13.33
C THR A 38 -7.35 14.10 12.60
N SER A 39 -6.36 14.03 11.70
CA SER A 39 -6.08 12.82 10.91
C SER A 39 -4.61 12.68 10.54
N ILE A 40 -4.17 11.41 10.49
CA ILE A 40 -2.82 11.03 10.06
C ILE A 40 -2.89 10.53 8.61
N GLY A 41 -1.94 10.90 7.77
CA GLY A 41 -1.99 10.69 6.32
C GLY A 41 -2.23 9.26 5.81
N VAL A 42 -1.79 8.24 6.54
CA VAL A 42 -2.03 6.82 6.18
C VAL A 42 -3.25 6.20 6.86
N GLN A 43 -4.02 6.96 7.62
CA GLN A 43 -5.18 6.45 8.37
C GLN A 43 -6.24 5.83 7.44
N SER A 44 -6.46 6.42 6.26
CA SER A 44 -7.36 5.84 5.25
C SER A 44 -6.89 4.46 4.79
N GLN A 45 -5.58 4.30 4.52
CA GLN A 45 -4.98 3.04 4.11
C GLN A 45 -5.04 1.98 5.22
N LEU A 46 -4.87 2.38 6.49
CA LEU A 46 -5.06 1.50 7.64
C LEU A 46 -6.52 1.06 7.80
N GLY A 47 -7.47 1.97 7.56
CA GLY A 47 -8.90 1.63 7.48
C GLY A 47 -9.18 0.62 6.38
N THR A 48 -8.65 0.82 5.17
CA THR A 48 -8.76 -0.15 4.07
C THR A 48 -8.12 -1.49 4.43
N LEU A 49 -6.94 -1.48 5.06
CA LEU A 49 -6.27 -2.70 5.55
C LEU A 49 -7.16 -3.48 6.51
N SER A 50 -7.76 -2.80 7.48
CA SER A 50 -8.69 -3.37 8.45
C SER A 50 -9.87 -4.05 7.74
N GLN A 51 -10.49 -3.38 6.77
CA GLN A 51 -11.58 -3.96 5.97
C GLN A 51 -11.14 -5.17 5.12
N VAL A 52 -9.94 -5.12 4.53
CA VAL A 52 -9.39 -6.22 3.75
C VAL A 52 -9.18 -7.45 4.63
N ILE A 53 -8.53 -7.30 5.78
CA ILE A 53 -8.29 -8.42 6.72
C ILE A 53 -9.62 -8.94 7.26
N LYS A 54 -10.54 -8.07 7.69
CA LYS A 54 -11.88 -8.46 8.14
C LYS A 54 -12.63 -9.31 7.12
N THR A 55 -12.51 -8.99 5.82
CA THR A 55 -13.16 -9.75 4.75
C THR A 55 -12.42 -11.06 4.44
N VAL A 56 -11.10 -11.03 4.44
CA VAL A 56 -10.27 -12.16 4.00
C VAL A 56 -10.09 -13.21 5.09
N ASP A 57 -9.84 -12.76 6.33
CA ASP A 57 -9.58 -13.55 7.53
C ASP A 57 -10.24 -12.86 8.77
N PRO A 58 -11.56 -13.06 8.98
CA PRO A 58 -12.28 -12.45 10.10
C PRO A 58 -11.76 -12.88 11.47
N GLN A 59 -11.19 -14.09 11.58
CA GLN A 59 -10.65 -14.61 12.83
C GLN A 59 -9.40 -13.84 13.24
N LEU A 60 -8.49 -13.59 12.29
CA LEU A 60 -7.31 -12.76 12.54
C LEU A 60 -7.71 -11.33 12.90
N HIS A 61 -8.67 -10.74 12.18
CA HIS A 61 -9.15 -9.39 12.49
C HIS A 61 -9.66 -9.28 13.93
N LYS A 62 -10.54 -10.20 14.33
CA LYS A 62 -11.10 -10.21 15.68
C LYS A 62 -10.03 -10.37 16.75
N HIS A 63 -9.07 -11.28 16.53
CA HIS A 63 -7.96 -11.45 17.47
C HIS A 63 -7.13 -10.16 17.61
N LEU A 64 -6.87 -9.45 16.51
CA LEU A 64 -6.18 -8.17 16.58
C LEU A 64 -7.00 -7.08 17.27
N GLU A 65 -8.34 -7.05 17.08
CA GLU A 65 -9.23 -6.16 17.84
C GLU A 65 -9.19 -6.46 19.35
N ASP A 66 -9.21 -7.73 19.75
CA ASP A 66 -9.14 -8.16 21.15
C ASP A 66 -7.78 -7.80 21.81
N LEU A 67 -6.74 -7.53 21.01
CA LEU A 67 -5.41 -7.08 21.45
C LEU A 67 -5.24 -5.54 21.39
N ASP A 68 -6.33 -4.77 21.27
CA ASP A 68 -6.32 -3.31 21.05
C ASP A 68 -5.58 -2.88 19.76
N GLY A 69 -5.41 -3.80 18.80
CA GLY A 69 -4.73 -3.61 17.51
C GLY A 69 -5.65 -3.39 16.32
N GLY A 70 -6.94 -3.13 16.54
CA GLY A 70 -7.97 -3.04 15.49
C GLY A 70 -7.79 -1.88 14.49
N GLU A 71 -7.00 -0.86 14.85
CA GLU A 71 -6.63 0.26 13.97
C GLU A 71 -5.37 -0.01 13.14
N TYR A 72 -4.70 -1.16 13.34
CA TYR A 72 -3.51 -1.59 12.60
C TYR A 72 -2.33 -0.61 12.64
N LEU A 73 -2.20 0.21 13.68
CA LEU A 73 -1.14 1.22 13.81
C LEU A 73 0.29 0.65 13.72
N PHE A 74 0.49 -0.63 14.03
CA PHE A 74 1.78 -1.31 13.83
C PHE A 74 2.23 -1.36 12.35
N ALA A 75 1.30 -1.28 11.39
CA ALA A 75 1.59 -1.26 9.96
C ALA A 75 1.89 0.15 9.41
N PHE A 76 1.78 1.18 10.25
CA PHE A 76 1.98 2.59 9.87
C PHE A 76 3.30 2.82 9.14
N ARG A 77 4.40 2.29 9.70
CA ARG A 77 5.75 2.40 9.12
C ARG A 77 5.84 1.77 7.73
N MET A 78 5.22 0.60 7.56
CA MET A 78 5.24 -0.14 6.28
C MET A 78 4.58 0.68 5.17
N LEU A 79 3.45 1.34 5.47
CA LEU A 79 2.73 2.15 4.48
C LEU A 79 3.37 3.51 4.25
N MET A 80 3.79 4.21 5.31
CA MET A 80 4.31 5.58 5.20
C MET A 80 5.48 5.69 4.22
N VAL A 81 6.43 4.74 4.29
CA VAL A 81 7.66 4.75 3.48
C VAL A 81 7.73 3.61 2.48
N LEU A 82 6.57 3.09 2.03
CA LEU A 82 6.46 2.02 1.02
C LEU A 82 7.42 0.84 1.29
N PHE A 83 7.37 0.32 2.51
CA PHE A 83 8.15 -0.83 2.96
C PHE A 83 9.68 -0.66 2.84
N ARG A 84 10.20 0.55 2.65
CA ARG A 84 11.64 0.78 2.54
C ARG A 84 12.43 0.13 3.67
N ARG A 85 11.87 0.12 4.88
CA ARG A 85 12.53 -0.45 6.07
C ARG A 85 12.34 -1.96 6.22
N GLU A 86 11.43 -2.58 5.47
CA GLU A 86 11.12 -4.01 5.55
C GLU A 86 11.87 -4.84 4.51
N PHE A 87 12.35 -4.20 3.44
CA PHE A 87 13.07 -4.85 2.35
C PHE A 87 14.55 -4.48 2.34
N SER A 88 15.36 -5.36 1.75
CA SER A 88 16.72 -5.01 1.33
C SER A 88 16.68 -3.84 0.34
N PHE A 89 17.82 -3.16 0.13
CA PHE A 89 17.86 -2.02 -0.79
C PHE A 89 17.38 -2.38 -2.21
N LEU A 90 17.86 -3.50 -2.75
CA LEU A 90 17.50 -3.96 -4.09
C LEU A 90 16.04 -4.44 -4.17
N ASP A 91 15.57 -5.15 -3.14
CA ASP A 91 14.17 -5.60 -3.09
C ASP A 91 13.19 -4.43 -2.98
N ALA A 92 13.55 -3.39 -2.24
CA ALA A 92 12.74 -2.17 -2.13
C ALA A 92 12.60 -1.48 -3.49
N LEU A 93 13.70 -1.37 -4.25
CA LEU A 93 13.69 -0.79 -5.60
C LEU A 93 12.83 -1.61 -6.55
N TYR A 94 13.03 -2.94 -6.58
CA TYR A 94 12.22 -3.84 -7.39
C TYR A 94 10.73 -3.73 -7.04
N LEU A 95 10.39 -3.68 -5.75
CA LEU A 95 9.01 -3.49 -5.30
C LEU A 95 8.43 -2.18 -5.83
N TRP A 96 9.15 -1.07 -5.72
CA TRP A 96 8.68 0.23 -6.17
C TRP A 96 8.44 0.28 -7.68
N GLU A 97 9.34 -0.28 -8.49
CA GLU A 97 9.16 -0.40 -9.93
C GLU A 97 7.89 -1.19 -10.28
N VAL A 98 7.70 -2.34 -9.62
CA VAL A 98 6.50 -3.17 -9.81
C VAL A 98 5.24 -2.42 -9.40
N MET A 99 5.24 -1.76 -8.24
CA MET A 99 4.09 -0.99 -7.77
C MET A 99 3.72 0.13 -8.74
N TRP A 100 4.69 0.96 -9.14
CA TRP A 100 4.44 2.08 -10.04
C TRP A 100 3.96 1.63 -11.43
N ALA A 101 4.45 0.49 -11.93
CA ALA A 101 3.98 -0.08 -13.18
C ALA A 101 2.56 -0.67 -13.07
N MET A 102 2.25 -1.35 -11.96
CA MET A 102 0.96 -2.00 -11.74
C MET A 102 -0.16 -0.97 -11.47
N GLU A 103 0.17 0.12 -10.79
CA GLU A 103 -0.74 1.21 -10.40
C GLU A 103 -0.74 2.37 -11.39
N TYR A 104 -0.06 2.24 -12.53
CA TYR A 104 0.03 3.29 -13.52
C TYR A 104 -1.36 3.80 -13.96
N ASN A 105 -1.53 5.11 -13.90
CA ASN A 105 -2.71 5.83 -14.35
C ASN A 105 -2.27 6.92 -15.34
N PRO A 106 -2.76 6.93 -16.59
CA PRO A 106 -2.42 7.96 -17.57
C PRO A 106 -2.74 9.39 -17.09
N ASN A 107 -3.75 9.53 -16.23
CA ASN A 107 -4.19 10.82 -15.69
C ASN A 107 -3.45 11.23 -14.41
N ILE A 108 -2.49 10.43 -13.95
CA ILE A 108 -1.81 10.65 -12.67
C ILE A 108 -1.09 12.01 -12.65
N PHE A 109 -0.52 12.43 -13.78
CA PHE A 109 0.15 13.71 -13.90
C PHE A 109 -0.82 14.89 -13.73
N TRP A 110 -1.97 14.85 -14.41
CA TRP A 110 -3.01 15.87 -14.26
C TRP A 110 -3.55 15.96 -12.84
N SER A 111 -3.62 14.83 -12.12
CA SER A 111 -4.04 14.84 -10.72
C SER A 111 -3.06 15.56 -9.78
N TYR A 112 -1.80 15.70 -10.18
CA TYR A 112 -0.77 16.39 -9.39
C TYR A 112 -0.70 17.89 -9.63
N GLU A 113 -1.25 18.38 -10.74
CA GLU A 113 -1.28 19.81 -11.07
C GLU A 113 -2.55 20.50 -10.55
N GLN A 114 -3.52 19.73 -10.07
CA GLN A 114 -4.73 20.30 -9.47
C GLN A 114 -4.43 20.91 -8.08
N PRO A 115 -4.95 22.13 -7.80
CA PRO A 115 -4.81 22.75 -6.49
C PRO A 115 -5.55 21.96 -5.41
N ASP A 116 -5.06 22.03 -4.17
CA ASP A 116 -5.65 21.34 -3.03
C ASP A 116 -7.13 21.70 -2.85
N GLY A 117 -8.02 20.71 -2.93
CA GLY A 117 -9.46 20.87 -2.72
C GLY A 117 -10.31 20.85 -3.99
N ALA A 118 -9.71 20.74 -5.19
CA ALA A 118 -10.48 20.40 -6.39
C ALA A 118 -11.00 18.95 -6.26
N SER A 119 -12.32 18.79 -6.25
CA SER A 119 -12.93 17.46 -6.37
C SER A 119 -12.62 16.88 -7.74
N ASP A 120 -12.25 15.59 -7.78
CA ASP A 120 -12.12 14.78 -9.01
C ASP A 120 -13.48 14.74 -9.74
N SER A 121 -13.82 15.84 -10.40
CA SER A 121 -15.00 15.96 -11.22
C SER A 121 -14.59 15.55 -12.63
N ASN A 122 -15.17 14.43 -13.07
CA ASN A 122 -15.04 13.77 -14.37
C ASN A 122 -13.96 12.68 -14.52
N TYR A 123 -14.17 11.55 -13.84
CA TYR A 123 -13.94 10.26 -14.51
C TYR A 123 -15.07 10.07 -15.53
N GLY A 124 -14.94 10.69 -16.71
CA GLY A 124 -15.81 10.38 -17.84
C GLY A 124 -15.83 8.88 -18.11
N GLN A 125 -16.96 8.35 -18.60
CA GLN A 125 -17.17 6.93 -18.90
C GLN A 125 -15.91 6.26 -19.44
N LEU A 126 -15.32 5.37 -18.64
CA LEU A 126 -14.09 4.65 -19.00
C LEU A 126 -14.37 3.73 -20.19
N ASN A 127 -13.94 4.14 -21.38
CA ASN A 127 -13.98 3.30 -22.57
C ASN A 127 -12.93 2.18 -22.47
N GLN A 128 -13.23 0.97 -22.96
CA GLN A 128 -12.32 -0.18 -22.98
C GLN A 128 -10.96 0.11 -23.60
N LYS A 129 -10.88 1.03 -24.58
CA LYS A 129 -9.61 1.46 -25.19
C LYS A 129 -8.74 2.25 -24.21
N MET A 130 -9.34 3.06 -23.34
CA MET A 130 -8.62 3.83 -22.31
C MET A 130 -8.14 2.93 -21.17
N LEU A 131 -8.93 1.92 -20.77
CA LEU A 131 -8.55 0.95 -19.74
C LEU A 131 -7.24 0.19 -20.05
N LYS A 132 -6.92 -0.01 -21.34
CA LYS A 132 -5.66 -0.67 -21.76
C LYS A 132 -4.41 0.14 -21.45
N GLN A 133 -4.54 1.46 -21.25
CA GLN A 133 -3.43 2.34 -20.91
C GLN A 133 -3.10 2.31 -19.42
N TYR A 134 -3.99 1.78 -18.58
CA TYR A 134 -3.78 1.64 -17.14
C TYR A 134 -2.92 0.41 -16.81
N GLY A 135 -2.15 0.53 -15.73
CA GLY A 135 -1.45 -0.59 -15.11
C GLY A 135 -2.41 -1.73 -14.77
N LYS A 136 -1.89 -2.97 -14.77
CA LYS A 136 -2.72 -4.18 -14.62
C LYS A 136 -3.55 -4.17 -13.32
N PHE A 137 -2.98 -3.69 -12.22
CA PHE A 137 -3.66 -3.61 -10.93
C PHE A 137 -4.74 -2.53 -10.97
N GLN A 138 -4.41 -1.34 -11.45
CA GLN A 138 -5.34 -0.22 -11.53
C GLN A 138 -6.55 -0.54 -12.42
N ARG A 139 -6.31 -1.12 -13.60
CA ARG A 139 -7.36 -1.57 -14.51
C ARG A 139 -8.31 -2.56 -13.83
N LYS A 140 -7.77 -3.52 -13.08
CA LYS A 140 -8.58 -4.51 -12.37
C LYS A 140 -9.48 -3.87 -11.31
N ASN A 141 -8.94 -2.91 -10.55
CA ASN A 141 -9.72 -2.17 -9.55
C ASN A 141 -10.88 -1.41 -10.21
N LEU A 142 -10.61 -0.72 -11.31
CA LEU A 142 -11.61 0.02 -12.11
C LEU A 142 -12.69 -0.91 -12.66
N GLU A 143 -12.32 -2.07 -13.21
CA GLU A 143 -13.28 -3.07 -13.73
C GLU A 143 -14.20 -3.63 -12.64
N THR A 144 -13.71 -3.70 -11.39
CA THR A 144 -14.50 -4.20 -10.25
C THR A 144 -15.34 -3.12 -9.56
N GLY A 145 -15.27 -1.86 -10.00
CA GLY A 145 -15.99 -0.74 -9.38
C GLY A 145 -15.40 -0.27 -8.04
N TYR A 146 -14.21 -0.77 -7.66
CA TYR A 146 -13.50 -0.32 -6.46
C TYR A 146 -12.65 0.89 -6.82
N ALA A 147 -13.28 2.06 -6.82
CA ALA A 147 -12.66 3.35 -7.13
C ALA A 147 -12.03 4.04 -5.90
N ASP A 148 -11.70 3.29 -4.84
CA ASP A 148 -11.06 3.89 -3.68
C ASP A 148 -9.57 4.10 -3.97
N LYS A 149 -9.15 5.37 -4.01
CA LYS A 149 -7.75 5.79 -4.20
C LYS A 149 -6.81 5.19 -3.15
N ASN A 150 -7.36 4.77 -2.01
CA ASN A 150 -6.61 4.18 -0.90
C ASN A 150 -6.36 2.66 -1.05
N ASN A 151 -6.94 2.02 -2.07
CA ASN A 151 -6.79 0.58 -2.34
C ASN A 151 -5.48 0.27 -3.10
N ALA A 152 -4.36 0.67 -2.51
CA ALA A 152 -3.03 0.49 -3.08
C ALA A 152 -2.52 -0.94 -2.92
N LEU A 153 -1.67 -1.38 -3.83
CA LEU A 153 -0.92 -2.63 -3.74
C LEU A 153 -0.14 -2.73 -2.43
N ALA A 154 0.30 -1.59 -1.87
CA ALA A 154 0.90 -1.48 -0.54
C ALA A 154 0.02 -2.08 0.58
N VAL A 155 -1.29 -1.80 0.56
CA VAL A 155 -2.24 -2.30 1.56
C VAL A 155 -2.35 -3.82 1.47
N PHE A 156 -2.47 -4.36 0.25
CA PHE A 156 -2.48 -5.81 0.05
C PHE A 156 -1.15 -6.47 0.39
N LEU A 157 -0.03 -5.75 0.25
CA LEU A 157 1.27 -6.22 0.68
C LEU A 157 1.30 -6.39 2.21
N VAL A 158 0.84 -5.39 2.97
CA VAL A 158 0.76 -5.52 4.44
C VAL A 158 -0.15 -6.68 4.80
N ALA A 159 -1.31 -6.75 4.15
CA ALA A 159 -2.28 -7.79 4.42
C ALA A 159 -1.74 -9.20 4.10
N SER A 160 -0.89 -9.34 3.09
CA SER A 160 -0.23 -10.61 2.76
C SER A 160 0.81 -11.00 3.81
N VAL A 161 1.56 -10.04 4.35
CA VAL A 161 2.51 -10.28 5.44
C VAL A 161 1.78 -10.78 6.69
N LEU A 162 0.63 -10.17 7.01
CA LEU A 162 -0.23 -10.60 8.12
C LEU A 162 -0.82 -12.00 7.89
N GLU A 163 -1.29 -12.31 6.68
CA GLU A 163 -1.81 -13.64 6.35
C GLU A 163 -0.71 -14.71 6.50
N THR A 164 0.51 -14.41 6.04
CA THR A 164 1.67 -15.32 6.16
C THR A 164 2.03 -15.63 7.62
N LYS A 165 1.83 -14.66 8.53
CA LYS A 165 2.09 -14.84 9.97
C LYS A 165 0.86 -15.20 10.80
N ASN A 166 -0.32 -15.40 10.18
CA ASN A 166 -1.58 -15.50 10.91
C ASN A 166 -1.57 -16.60 12.00
N LYS A 167 -1.03 -17.79 11.70
CA LYS A 167 -0.95 -18.91 12.66
C LYS A 167 -0.08 -18.57 13.86
N GLN A 168 1.01 -17.83 13.64
CA GLN A 168 1.92 -17.41 14.69
C GLN A 168 1.24 -16.35 15.56
N ILE A 169 0.65 -15.32 14.93
CA ILE A 169 -0.07 -14.24 15.63
C ILE A 169 -1.20 -14.80 16.50
N LEU A 170 -2.05 -15.68 15.94
CA LEU A 170 -3.19 -16.26 16.67
C LEU A 170 -2.78 -17.14 17.85
N LYS A 171 -1.56 -17.70 17.85
CA LYS A 171 -1.08 -18.63 18.88
C LYS A 171 -0.24 -17.94 19.94
N GLU A 172 0.61 -17.01 19.52
CA GLU A 172 1.68 -16.45 20.35
C GLU A 172 1.38 -15.04 20.83
N ALA A 173 0.64 -14.24 20.05
CA ALA A 173 0.38 -12.85 20.42
C ALA A 173 -0.69 -12.73 21.50
N LYS A 174 -0.31 -12.18 22.65
CA LYS A 174 -1.19 -11.84 23.78
C LYS A 174 -1.33 -10.34 24.00
N GLY A 175 -0.51 -9.54 23.31
CA GLY A 175 -0.62 -8.10 23.26
C GLY A 175 -0.10 -7.54 21.93
N LEU A 176 -0.28 -6.24 21.73
CA LEU A 176 0.17 -5.55 20.53
C LEU A 176 1.69 -5.61 20.33
N ASP A 177 2.45 -5.59 21.43
CA ASP A 177 3.91 -5.69 21.40
C ASP A 177 4.39 -7.02 20.82
N ASP A 178 3.69 -8.12 21.10
CA ASP A 178 4.00 -9.43 20.51
C ASP A 178 3.76 -9.41 19.00
N VAL A 179 2.68 -8.75 18.54
CA VAL A 179 2.39 -8.59 17.11
C VAL A 179 3.51 -7.81 16.43
N VAL A 180 3.95 -6.71 17.03
CA VAL A 180 5.07 -5.90 16.52
C VAL A 180 6.36 -6.72 16.49
N SER A 181 6.63 -7.52 17.51
CA SER A 181 7.80 -8.40 17.58
C SER A 181 7.78 -9.46 16.48
N ILE A 182 6.66 -10.17 16.29
CA ILE A 182 6.48 -11.19 15.24
C ILE A 182 6.66 -10.60 13.84
N LEU A 183 6.18 -9.37 13.63
CA LEU A 183 6.37 -8.65 12.36
C LEU A 183 7.80 -8.13 12.22
N GLY A 184 8.47 -7.81 13.33
CA GLY A 184 9.87 -7.40 13.39
C GLY A 184 10.81 -8.41 12.75
N ASP A 185 10.58 -9.72 12.95
CA ASP A 185 11.37 -10.81 12.36
C ASP A 185 11.42 -10.79 10.83
N ILE A 186 10.45 -10.11 10.18
CA ILE A 186 10.32 -10.03 8.73
C ILE A 186 11.16 -8.87 8.17
N THR A 187 11.49 -7.89 9.02
CA THR A 187 12.21 -6.68 8.64
C THR A 187 13.56 -7.04 8.02
N GLY A 188 13.74 -6.71 6.73
CA GLY A 188 14.98 -6.92 5.98
C GLY A 188 15.12 -8.30 5.31
N ASN A 189 14.21 -9.23 5.57
CA ASN A 189 14.28 -10.62 5.07
C ASN A 189 13.14 -11.00 4.12
N LEU A 190 12.32 -10.02 3.71
CA LEU A 190 11.17 -10.27 2.85
C LEU A 190 11.61 -10.29 1.38
N ASP A 191 11.24 -11.34 0.64
CA ASP A 191 11.46 -11.41 -0.81
C ASP A 191 10.38 -10.59 -1.54
N ALA A 192 10.77 -9.55 -2.27
CA ALA A 192 9.82 -8.62 -2.88
C ALA A 192 8.93 -9.29 -3.93
N LYS A 193 9.49 -10.21 -4.72
CA LYS A 193 8.75 -10.90 -5.78
C LYS A 193 7.68 -11.81 -5.20
N LYS A 194 8.02 -12.60 -4.19
CA LYS A 194 7.11 -13.49 -3.47
C LYS A 194 6.02 -12.67 -2.77
N ALA A 195 6.41 -11.61 -2.04
CA ALA A 195 5.47 -10.75 -1.35
C ALA A 195 4.47 -10.10 -2.32
N CYS A 196 4.93 -9.61 -3.49
CA CYS A 196 4.05 -9.09 -4.53
C CYS A 196 3.06 -10.14 -5.06
N GLN A 197 3.52 -11.37 -5.29
CA GLN A 197 2.65 -12.45 -5.77
C GLN A 197 1.59 -12.84 -4.73
N GLU A 198 1.98 -12.88 -3.45
CA GLU A 198 1.06 -13.15 -2.33
C GLU A 198 0.03 -12.01 -2.18
N ALA A 199 0.46 -10.75 -2.27
CA ALA A 199 -0.41 -9.58 -2.26
C ALA A 199 -1.46 -9.64 -3.39
N LEU A 200 -1.05 -9.97 -4.62
CA LEU A 200 -1.97 -10.09 -5.76
C LEU A 200 -2.95 -11.26 -5.60
N LYS A 201 -2.52 -12.39 -5.02
CA LYS A 201 -3.41 -13.52 -4.69
C LYS A 201 -4.43 -13.10 -3.64
N LEU A 202 -4.00 -12.38 -2.61
CA LEU A 202 -4.86 -11.87 -1.54
C LEU A 202 -5.88 -10.87 -2.09
N GLN A 203 -5.47 -9.94 -2.95
CA GLN A 203 -6.39 -9.02 -3.63
C GLN A 203 -7.47 -9.78 -4.39
N ASN A 204 -7.10 -10.82 -5.13
CA ASN A 204 -8.09 -11.66 -5.84
C ASN A 204 -9.05 -12.36 -4.89
N LYS A 205 -8.57 -12.83 -3.74
CA LYS A 205 -9.38 -13.44 -2.69
C LYS A 205 -10.35 -12.42 -2.09
N TYR A 206 -9.88 -11.21 -1.79
CA TYR A 206 -10.68 -10.09 -1.31
C TYR A 206 -11.78 -9.73 -2.31
N LEU A 207 -11.44 -9.44 -3.57
CA LEU A 207 -12.41 -9.06 -4.61
C LEU A 207 -13.49 -10.14 -4.87
N LYS A 208 -13.14 -11.42 -4.72
CA LYS A 208 -14.13 -12.52 -4.83
C LYS A 208 -15.10 -12.58 -3.65
N LYS A 209 -14.61 -12.30 -2.44
CA LYS A 209 -15.43 -12.30 -1.22
C LYS A 209 -16.28 -11.05 -1.10
N ALA A 210 -15.73 -9.89 -1.43
CA ALA A 210 -16.43 -8.61 -1.32
C ALA A 210 -17.57 -8.45 -2.35
N LYS A 211 -17.57 -9.25 -3.42
CA LYS A 211 -18.69 -9.36 -4.39
C LYS A 211 -19.81 -10.29 -3.93
N ARG A 212 -19.66 -11.03 -2.83
CA ARG A 212 -20.73 -11.87 -2.28
C ARG A 212 -21.54 -11.00 -1.32
N PRO A 213 -22.84 -10.77 -1.59
CA PRO A 213 -23.70 -9.95 -0.73
C PRO A 213 -23.88 -10.59 0.65
#